data_AF-A0A975PMT7-F1
#
_entry.id   AF-A0A975PMT7-F1
#
_cell.length_a   1.000
_cell.length_b   1.000
_cell.length_c   1.000
_cell.angle_alpha   90.00
_cell.angle_beta   90.00
_cell.angle_gamma   90.00
#
_symmetry.space_group_name_H-M   'P 1'
#
loop_
_entity.id
_entity.type
_entity.pdbx_description
1 polymer ?
#
loop_
_entity_poly.entity_id
_entity_poly.type
_entity_poly.pdbx_seq_one_letter_code
_entity_poly.pdbx_strand_id
1 'polypeptide(L)'
;MIRSSLLAAALFCMPPDAMAQTSRAVTLEADDGTRIVIAELTTDDTGAYRMEMHADAFSEYFLSMRPFKCIDGARKTWCHVPYPYENARNISQDLTDLEYDLLFVWKGTTDYGINMWNGIYYRLTPTEHGFDGTLHEIDMGLLAVPPAPGVLRPLRDQDIVESDPEGHWLPRLVIE
;
A
#
# COMPACT_ATOMS: atom_id res chain seq x y z
N MET A 1 53.35 32.61 38.37
CA MET A 1 52.58 32.28 37.15
C MET A 1 51.97 30.89 37.35
N ILE A 2 50.69 30.82 37.71
CA ILE A 2 49.97 29.59 38.06
C ILE A 2 49.11 29.21 36.84
N ARG A 3 49.40 28.06 36.22
CA ARG A 3 48.61 27.51 35.11
C ARG A 3 47.54 26.58 35.67
N SER A 4 46.31 27.07 35.78
CA SER A 4 45.13 26.24 36.05
C SER A 4 44.73 25.50 34.77
N SER A 5 44.77 24.17 34.82
CA SER A 5 44.25 23.31 33.74
C SER A 5 42.83 22.90 34.11
N LEU A 6 41.86 23.34 33.32
CA LEU A 6 40.46 22.90 33.40
C LEU A 6 40.31 21.57 32.65
N LEU A 7 39.98 20.51 33.37
CA LEU A 7 39.50 19.24 32.80
C LEU A 7 38.03 19.43 32.43
N ALA A 8 37.69 19.35 31.14
CA ALA A 8 36.32 19.27 30.66
C ALA A 8 35.85 17.81 30.71
N ALA A 9 34.85 17.51 31.52
CA ALA A 9 34.16 16.23 31.53
C ALA A 9 33.21 16.16 30.33
N ALA A 10 33.48 15.27 29.39
CA ALA A 10 32.58 14.98 28.28
C ALA A 10 31.44 14.07 28.76
N LEU A 11 30.22 14.61 28.84
CA LEU A 11 29.00 13.82 28.98
C LEU A 11 28.78 13.04 27.68
N PHE A 12 28.84 11.72 27.73
CA PHE A 12 28.40 10.83 26.66
C PHE A 12 26.86 10.83 26.64
N CYS A 13 26.26 11.57 25.70
CA CYS A 13 24.87 11.33 25.32
C CYS A 13 24.82 10.01 24.54
N MET A 14 24.29 8.96 25.15
CA MET A 14 23.87 7.77 24.40
C MET A 14 22.66 8.17 23.53
N PRO A 15 22.67 7.89 22.22
CA PRO A 15 21.51 8.12 21.38
C PRO A 15 20.34 7.24 21.87
N PRO A 16 19.10 7.72 21.81
CA PRO A 16 17.92 6.91 22.12
C PRO A 16 17.90 5.68 21.20
N ASP A 17 17.47 4.53 21.75
CA ASP A 17 17.27 3.28 21.02
C ASP A 17 16.55 3.55 19.70
N ALA A 18 17.27 3.42 18.59
CA ALA A 18 16.69 3.46 17.27
C ALA A 18 15.79 2.22 17.13
N MET A 19 14.48 2.43 17.03
CA MET A 19 13.53 1.35 16.78
C MET A 19 13.98 0.59 15.53
N ALA A 20 14.07 -0.74 15.65
CA ALA A 20 14.47 -1.57 14.52
C ALA A 20 13.40 -1.48 13.44
N GLN A 21 13.76 -0.92 12.29
CA GLN A 21 12.88 -0.80 11.13
C GLN A 21 13.25 -1.86 10.10
N THR A 22 12.23 -2.46 9.48
CA THR A 22 12.40 -3.36 8.35
C THR A 22 11.76 -2.74 7.12
N SER A 23 12.54 -2.60 6.05
CA SER A 23 12.07 -2.17 4.73
C SER A 23 11.86 -3.37 3.83
N ARG A 24 10.75 -3.38 3.08
CA ARG A 24 10.39 -4.38 2.07
C ARG A 24 9.86 -3.69 0.82
N ALA A 25 10.16 -4.24 -0.36
CA ALA A 25 9.61 -3.77 -1.62
C ALA A 25 8.18 -4.29 -1.80
N VAL A 26 7.26 -3.44 -2.24
CA VAL A 26 5.90 -3.82 -2.64
C VAL A 26 5.88 -3.95 -4.16
N THR A 27 5.53 -5.13 -4.65
CA THR A 27 5.64 -5.50 -6.06
C THR A 27 4.31 -6.03 -6.58
N LEU A 28 3.85 -5.55 -7.72
CA LEU A 28 2.78 -6.19 -8.48
C LEU A 28 3.40 -7.17 -9.48
N GLU A 29 2.88 -8.39 -9.52
CA GLU A 29 3.33 -9.41 -10.47
C GLU A 29 2.27 -9.67 -11.51
N ALA A 30 2.70 -9.64 -12.77
CA ALA A 30 1.88 -9.97 -13.91
C ALA A 30 1.76 -11.47 -14.15
N ASP A 31 0.74 -11.87 -14.92
CA ASP A 31 0.51 -13.26 -15.33
C ASP A 31 1.69 -13.86 -16.13
N ASP A 32 2.42 -13.02 -16.86
CA ASP A 32 3.65 -13.39 -17.58
C ASP A 32 4.92 -13.41 -16.71
N GLY A 33 4.80 -13.13 -15.41
CA GLY A 33 5.90 -13.07 -14.44
C GLY A 33 6.64 -11.73 -14.40
N THR A 34 6.22 -10.73 -15.18
CA THR A 34 6.77 -9.37 -15.07
C THR A 34 6.50 -8.80 -13.68
N ARG A 35 7.53 -8.21 -13.07
CA ARG A 35 7.46 -7.64 -11.71
C ARG A 35 7.58 -6.12 -11.77
N ILE A 36 6.67 -5.42 -11.12
CA ILE A 36 6.62 -3.95 -11.06
C ILE A 36 6.70 -3.53 -9.60
N VAL A 37 7.84 -2.96 -9.18
CA VAL A 37 8.02 -2.43 -7.83
C VAL A 37 7.29 -1.09 -7.73
N ILE A 38 6.23 -1.04 -6.94
CA ILE A 38 5.32 0.11 -6.88
C ILE A 38 5.51 0.96 -5.61
N ALA A 39 6.11 0.40 -4.56
CA ALA A 39 6.30 1.10 -3.30
C ALA A 39 7.38 0.44 -2.43
N GLU A 40 7.76 1.15 -1.37
CA GLU A 40 8.50 0.60 -0.23
C GLU A 40 7.60 0.61 1.01
N LEU A 41 7.59 -0.50 1.75
CA LEU A 41 6.95 -0.65 3.05
C LEU A 41 8.01 -0.67 4.15
N THR A 42 7.96 0.31 5.06
CA THR A 42 8.78 0.30 6.29
C THR A 42 7.90 -0.06 7.49
N THR A 43 8.28 -1.09 8.25
CA THR A 43 7.59 -1.52 9.48
C THR A 43 8.52 -1.39 10.68
N ASP A 44 7.99 -0.98 11.84
CA ASP A 44 8.70 -1.06 13.13
C ASP A 44 8.36 -2.33 13.92
N ASP A 45 8.96 -2.49 15.10
CA ASP A 45 8.77 -3.63 16.01
C ASP A 45 7.38 -3.66 16.69
N THR A 46 6.63 -2.56 16.66
CA THR A 46 5.24 -2.48 17.14
C THR A 46 4.22 -2.83 16.05
N GLY A 47 4.69 -3.07 14.83
CA GLY A 47 3.86 -3.30 13.65
C GLY A 47 3.31 -2.02 13.02
N ALA A 48 3.67 -0.83 13.51
CA ALA A 48 3.32 0.40 12.79
C ALA A 48 4.10 0.46 11.48
N TYR A 49 3.48 1.01 10.43
CA TYR A 49 4.11 1.07 9.13
C TYR A 49 3.95 2.41 8.42
N ARG A 50 4.84 2.63 7.45
CA ARG A 50 4.80 3.70 6.47
C ARG A 50 4.97 3.10 5.08
N MET A 51 4.15 3.54 4.14
CA MET A 51 4.26 3.15 2.74
C MET A 51 4.64 4.36 1.87
N GLU A 52 5.61 4.17 1.00
CA GLU A 52 6.10 5.19 0.07
C GLU A 52 5.97 4.69 -1.37
N MET A 53 5.01 5.25 -2.11
CA MET A 53 4.76 4.89 -3.50
C MET A 53 5.85 5.43 -4.42
N HIS A 54 6.43 4.56 -5.26
CA HIS A 54 7.44 4.91 -6.25
C HIS A 54 6.79 5.62 -7.43
N ALA A 55 6.96 6.94 -7.54
CA ALA A 55 6.26 7.73 -8.55
C ALA A 55 6.62 7.35 -9.99
N ASP A 56 7.84 6.86 -10.22
CA ASP A 56 8.35 6.41 -11.52
C ASP A 56 7.76 5.08 -12.00
N ALA A 57 7.16 4.29 -11.10
CA ALA A 57 6.41 3.10 -11.47
C ALA A 57 5.04 3.41 -12.11
N PHE A 58 4.59 4.67 -12.07
CA PHE A 58 3.27 5.08 -12.51
C PHE A 58 3.31 6.14 -13.60
N SER A 59 2.37 6.04 -14.54
CA SER A 59 1.95 7.14 -15.39
C SER A 59 0.81 7.92 -14.74
N GLU A 60 0.71 9.22 -15.02
CA GLU A 60 -0.39 10.04 -14.51
C GLU A 60 -1.53 10.15 -15.51
N TYR A 61 -2.76 9.84 -15.07
CA TYR A 61 -3.98 9.99 -15.84
C TYR A 61 -4.94 10.95 -15.13
N PHE A 62 -5.55 11.87 -15.86
CA PHE A 62 -6.59 12.74 -15.32
C PHE A 62 -7.96 12.05 -15.42
N LEU A 63 -8.43 11.51 -14.30
CA LEU A 63 -9.69 10.78 -14.20
C LEU A 63 -10.59 11.54 -13.22
N SER A 64 -11.80 11.89 -13.65
CA SER A 64 -12.76 12.65 -12.81
C SER A 64 -12.17 13.93 -12.21
N MET A 65 -11.45 14.71 -13.04
CA MET A 65 -10.80 15.99 -12.67
C MET A 65 -9.68 15.86 -11.62
N ARG A 66 -9.15 14.66 -11.38
CA ARG A 66 -8.04 14.43 -10.45
C ARG A 66 -6.94 13.60 -11.12
N PRO A 67 -5.66 13.82 -10.77
CA PRO A 67 -4.59 12.97 -11.22
C PRO A 67 -4.65 11.63 -10.47
N PHE A 68 -4.58 10.54 -11.22
CA PHE A 68 -4.45 9.18 -10.72
C PHE A 68 -3.11 8.61 -11.20
N LYS A 69 -2.42 7.91 -10.30
CA LYS A 69 -1.22 7.14 -10.59
C LYS A 69 -1.63 5.80 -11.14
N CYS A 70 -1.27 5.50 -12.38
CA CYS A 70 -1.72 4.30 -13.07
C CYS A 70 -0.59 3.52 -13.74
N ILE A 71 -0.84 2.22 -13.92
CA ILE A 71 0.03 1.26 -14.58
C ILE A 71 -0.73 0.72 -15.79
N ASP A 72 -0.13 0.82 -16.96
CA ASP A 72 -0.75 0.40 -18.20
C ASP A 72 -0.44 -1.07 -18.52
N GLY A 73 -1.50 -1.86 -18.65
CA GLY A 73 -1.47 -3.18 -19.26
C GLY A 73 -2.03 -3.14 -20.68
N ALA A 74 -1.89 -4.26 -21.41
CA ALA A 74 -2.31 -4.34 -22.81
C ALA A 74 -3.83 -4.08 -23.02
N ARG A 75 -4.67 -4.50 -22.07
CA ARG A 75 -6.14 -4.37 -22.15
C ARG A 75 -6.75 -3.49 -21.05
N LYS A 76 -6.08 -3.41 -19.89
CA LYS A 76 -6.58 -2.72 -18.71
C LYS A 76 -5.49 -1.81 -18.15
N THR A 77 -5.87 -0.59 -17.79
CA THR A 77 -5.05 0.32 -16.99
C THR A 77 -5.50 0.18 -15.55
N TRP A 78 -4.55 0.01 -14.63
CA TRP A 78 -4.78 -0.05 -13.19
C TRP A 78 -4.38 1.26 -12.55
N CYS A 79 -5.23 1.86 -11.74
CA CYS A 79 -4.99 3.14 -11.09
C CYS A 79 -5.07 3.00 -9.58
N HIS A 80 -4.04 3.44 -8.87
CA HIS A 80 -4.01 3.46 -7.41
C HIS A 80 -5.08 4.40 -6.87
N VAL A 81 -5.81 3.94 -5.85
CA VAL A 81 -6.87 4.70 -5.18
C VAL A 81 -6.48 4.84 -3.71
N PRO A 82 -5.96 6.01 -3.29
CA PRO A 82 -5.63 6.22 -1.89
C PRO A 82 -6.88 6.15 -1.00
N TYR A 83 -6.82 5.37 0.07
CA TYR A 83 -7.90 5.35 1.06
C TYR A 83 -7.96 6.70 1.79
N PRO A 84 -9.08 7.45 1.71
CA PRO A 84 -9.12 8.86 2.12
C PRO A 84 -9.46 9.07 3.60
N TYR A 85 -9.78 8.00 4.34
CA TYR A 85 -10.24 8.08 5.72
C TYR A 85 -9.16 7.64 6.71
N GLU A 86 -9.47 7.77 7.99
CA GLU A 86 -8.57 7.35 9.05
C GLU A 86 -8.27 5.85 8.95
N ASN A 87 -6.99 5.52 9.05
CA ASN A 87 -6.44 4.17 9.00
C ASN A 87 -5.31 4.12 10.04
N ALA A 88 -5.27 3.09 10.89
CA ALA A 88 -4.33 3.05 12.01
C ALA A 88 -2.89 2.79 11.53
N ARG A 89 -2.73 2.22 10.33
CA ARG A 89 -1.46 1.87 9.70
C ARG A 89 -0.62 1.01 10.62
N ASN A 90 -1.23 -0.05 11.12
CA ASN A 90 -0.57 -0.99 12.01
C ASN A 90 -0.97 -2.43 11.68
N ILE A 91 0.02 -3.28 11.49
CA ILE A 91 -0.14 -4.70 11.10
C ILE A 91 0.03 -5.69 12.27
N SER A 92 0.04 -5.21 13.52
CA SER A 92 0.25 -6.08 14.70
C SER A 92 -0.92 -7.04 14.98
N GLN A 93 -2.12 -6.71 14.51
CA GLN A 93 -3.32 -7.53 14.71
C GLN A 93 -3.69 -8.31 13.45
N ASP A 94 -3.71 -7.63 12.31
CA ASP A 94 -4.05 -8.16 11.00
C ASP A 94 -3.46 -7.26 9.89
N LEU A 95 -3.60 -7.66 8.63
CA LEU A 95 -3.01 -6.93 7.49
C LEU A 95 -3.98 -5.93 6.83
N THR A 96 -5.21 -5.79 7.32
CA THR A 96 -6.29 -5.08 6.62
C THR A 96 -5.96 -3.61 6.37
N ASP A 97 -5.29 -2.95 7.33
CA ASP A 97 -4.85 -1.55 7.18
C ASP A 97 -3.96 -1.39 5.93
N LEU A 98 -3.02 -2.33 5.73
CA LEU A 98 -2.12 -2.36 4.60
C LEU A 98 -2.85 -2.69 3.28
N GLU A 99 -3.82 -3.60 3.33
CA GLU A 99 -4.69 -3.93 2.19
C GLU A 99 -5.46 -2.69 1.70
N TYR A 100 -5.94 -1.85 2.62
CA TYR A 100 -6.64 -0.59 2.32
C TYR A 100 -5.74 0.49 1.70
N ASP A 101 -4.46 0.54 2.09
CA ASP A 101 -3.54 1.48 1.46
C ASP A 101 -3.12 1.03 0.03
N LEU A 102 -3.38 -0.24 -0.34
CA LEU A 102 -3.04 -0.89 -1.62
C LEU A 102 -4.26 -1.12 -2.53
N LEU A 103 -5.23 -0.22 -2.50
CA LEU A 103 -6.43 -0.28 -3.34
C LEU A 103 -6.16 0.22 -4.77
N PHE A 104 -6.73 -0.47 -5.75
CA PHE A 104 -6.66 -0.07 -7.17
C PHE A 104 -8.03 -0.10 -7.83
N VAL A 105 -8.21 0.66 -8.90
CA VAL A 105 -9.36 0.54 -9.81
C VAL A 105 -8.84 0.27 -11.20
N TRP A 106 -9.51 -0.61 -11.95
CA TRP A 106 -9.16 -0.84 -13.34
C TRP A 106 -10.15 -0.15 -14.30
N LYS A 107 -9.62 0.32 -15.43
CA LYS A 107 -10.39 0.77 -16.59
C LYS A 107 -9.87 0.09 -17.86
N GLY A 108 -10.69 -0.01 -18.91
CA GLY A 108 -10.19 -0.37 -20.23
C GLY A 108 -9.20 0.68 -20.74
N THR A 109 -8.26 0.26 -21.59
CA THR A 109 -7.28 1.19 -22.19
C THR A 109 -7.94 2.27 -23.04
N THR A 110 -9.12 1.98 -23.63
CA THR A 110 -9.92 2.92 -24.42
C THR A 110 -10.95 3.71 -23.60
N ASP A 111 -11.12 3.40 -22.32
CA ASP A 111 -12.13 4.05 -21.48
C ASP A 111 -11.65 5.43 -21.04
N TYR A 112 -12.54 6.42 -21.14
CA TYR A 112 -12.25 7.80 -20.72
C TYR A 112 -12.21 7.97 -19.20
N GLY A 113 -13.01 7.19 -18.45
CA GLY A 113 -13.17 7.31 -17.01
C GLY A 113 -12.98 5.99 -16.27
N ILE A 114 -13.07 6.06 -14.94
CA ILE A 114 -13.08 4.89 -14.06
C ILE A 114 -14.50 4.52 -13.67
N ASN A 115 -14.74 3.23 -13.42
CA ASN A 115 -15.96 2.72 -12.81
C ASN A 115 -15.61 2.19 -11.41
N MET A 116 -16.27 2.70 -10.37
CA MET A 116 -15.98 2.30 -8.98
C MET A 116 -16.35 0.83 -8.69
N TRP A 117 -17.15 0.20 -9.53
CA TRP A 117 -17.45 -1.23 -9.45
C TRP A 117 -16.25 -2.11 -9.86
N ASN A 118 -15.22 -1.52 -10.47
CA ASN A 118 -14.02 -2.20 -10.93
C ASN A 118 -12.90 -2.15 -9.89
N GLY A 119 -13.26 -2.17 -8.61
CA GLY A 119 -12.32 -2.13 -7.51
C GLY A 119 -11.49 -3.40 -7.45
N ILE A 120 -10.21 -3.23 -7.18
CA ILE A 120 -9.22 -4.27 -6.97
C ILE A 120 -8.75 -4.19 -5.53
N TYR A 121 -8.80 -5.33 -4.87
CA TYR A 121 -8.41 -5.55 -3.49
C TYR A 121 -7.42 -6.70 -3.43
N TYR A 122 -6.28 -6.53 -2.76
CA TYR A 122 -5.36 -7.63 -2.51
C TYR A 122 -5.55 -8.15 -1.10
N ARG A 123 -6.00 -9.39 -0.96
CA ARG A 123 -6.01 -10.06 0.34
C ARG A 123 -4.61 -10.62 0.61
N LEU A 124 -3.95 -10.09 1.63
CA LEU A 124 -2.58 -10.41 2.01
C LEU A 124 -2.55 -11.59 2.99
N THR A 125 -1.56 -12.45 2.84
CA THR A 125 -1.26 -13.56 3.73
C THR A 125 0.22 -13.50 4.13
N PRO A 126 0.55 -13.65 5.43
CA PRO A 126 1.94 -13.75 5.87
C PRO A 126 2.69 -14.92 5.25
N THR A 127 3.96 -14.71 4.94
CA THR A 127 4.91 -15.73 4.50
C THR A 127 6.16 -15.71 5.39
N GLU A 128 7.13 -16.59 5.13
CA GLU A 128 8.41 -16.59 5.86
C GLU A 128 9.23 -15.30 5.65
N HIS A 129 9.03 -14.60 4.53
CA HIS A 129 9.86 -13.45 4.14
C HIS A 129 9.09 -12.13 4.02
N GLY A 130 7.76 -12.18 4.06
CA GLY A 130 6.92 -10.98 4.01
C GLY A 130 5.45 -11.31 3.79
N PHE A 131 4.84 -10.79 2.74
CA PHE A 131 3.41 -10.96 2.48
C PHE A 131 3.13 -11.33 1.02
N ASP A 132 2.18 -12.24 0.80
CA ASP A 132 1.66 -12.61 -0.52
C ASP A 132 0.19 -12.20 -0.63
N GLY A 133 -0.14 -11.49 -1.70
CA GLY A 133 -1.42 -10.87 -1.97
C GLY A 133 -2.13 -11.52 -3.14
N THR A 134 -3.36 -11.97 -2.89
CA THR A 134 -4.24 -12.53 -3.93
C THR A 134 -5.31 -11.53 -4.31
N LEU A 135 -5.46 -11.27 -5.61
CA LEU A 135 -6.44 -10.35 -6.15
C LEU A 135 -7.88 -10.81 -5.85
N HIS A 136 -8.67 -9.86 -5.37
CA HIS A 136 -10.11 -9.90 -5.21
C HIS A 136 -10.72 -8.63 -5.83
N GLU A 137 -12.02 -8.67 -6.08
CA GLU A 137 -12.79 -7.54 -6.59
C GLU A 137 -13.69 -6.98 -5.49
N ILE A 138 -13.89 -5.65 -5.52
CA ILE A 138 -14.78 -4.94 -4.61
C ILE A 138 -15.58 -3.86 -5.38
N ASP A 139 -16.75 -3.51 -4.86
CA ASP A 139 -17.40 -2.25 -5.22
C ASP A 139 -16.80 -1.11 -4.38
N MET A 140 -15.94 -0.28 -4.98
CA MET A 140 -15.37 0.90 -4.32
C MET A 140 -16.40 1.98 -4.03
N GLY A 141 -17.61 1.88 -4.57
CA GLY A 141 -18.74 2.71 -4.17
C GLY A 141 -19.03 2.61 -2.66
N LEU A 142 -18.73 1.47 -2.03
CA LEU A 142 -18.84 1.29 -0.58
C LEU A 142 -17.86 2.16 0.22
N LEU A 143 -16.79 2.62 -0.42
CA LEU A 143 -15.77 3.50 0.16
C LEU A 143 -15.92 4.97 -0.26
N ALA A 144 -16.97 5.31 -1.03
CA ALA A 144 -17.17 6.67 -1.54
C ALA A 144 -17.66 7.65 -0.46
N VAL A 145 -18.24 7.12 0.62
CA VAL A 145 -18.79 7.91 1.74
C VAL A 145 -17.99 7.62 3.01
N PRO A 146 -17.68 8.65 3.82
CA PRO A 146 -17.00 8.44 5.09
C PRO A 146 -17.76 7.45 5.97
N PRO A 147 -17.07 6.47 6.57
CA PRO A 147 -17.70 5.55 7.49
C PRO A 147 -18.13 6.26 8.79
N ALA A 148 -18.95 5.58 9.59
CA ALA A 148 -19.32 6.09 10.91
C ALA A 148 -18.08 6.29 11.80
N PRO A 149 -18.09 7.28 12.73
CA PRO A 149 -16.96 7.51 13.62
C PRO A 149 -16.48 6.24 14.33
N GLY A 150 -15.17 5.99 14.30
CA GLY A 150 -14.53 4.80 14.88
C GLY A 150 -14.55 3.55 14.00
N VAL A 151 -15.21 3.58 12.84
CA VAL A 151 -15.17 2.50 11.85
C VAL A 151 -14.07 2.81 10.84
N LEU A 152 -12.88 2.23 11.02
CA LEU A 152 -11.73 2.48 10.14
C LEU A 152 -11.77 1.64 8.85
N ARG A 153 -12.43 0.48 8.91
CA ARG A 153 -12.44 -0.56 7.86
C ARG A 153 -13.89 -0.99 7.56
N PRO A 154 -14.62 -0.27 6.69
CA PRO A 154 -16.05 -0.50 6.46
C PRO A 154 -16.40 -1.72 5.58
N LEU A 155 -15.47 -2.23 4.76
CA LEU A 155 -15.70 -3.44 3.95
C LEU A 155 -15.85 -4.68 4.84
N ARG A 156 -16.78 -5.54 4.46
CA ARG A 156 -17.01 -6.85 5.08
C ARG A 156 -16.53 -7.96 4.15
N ASP A 157 -16.38 -9.17 4.68
CA ASP A 157 -15.93 -10.32 3.87
C ASP A 157 -16.80 -10.58 2.64
N GLN A 158 -18.11 -10.37 2.75
CA GLN A 158 -19.07 -10.51 1.65
C GLN A 158 -18.90 -9.47 0.53
N ASP A 159 -18.24 -8.35 0.82
CA ASP A 159 -17.99 -7.27 -0.13
C ASP A 159 -16.71 -7.53 -0.93
N ILE A 160 -15.89 -8.51 -0.52
CA ILE A 160 -14.62 -8.91 -1.13
C ILE A 160 -14.82 -10.21 -1.90
N VAL A 161 -14.94 -10.09 -3.21
CA VAL A 161 -15.31 -11.18 -4.11
C VAL A 161 -14.07 -11.78 -4.74
N GLU A 162 -13.97 -13.11 -4.77
CA GLU A 162 -12.90 -13.80 -5.49
C GLU A 162 -12.96 -13.45 -6.97
N SER A 163 -11.81 -13.11 -7.55
CA SER A 163 -11.73 -12.71 -8.94
C SER A 163 -11.47 -13.89 -9.88
N ASP A 164 -11.80 -13.72 -11.15
CA ASP A 164 -11.42 -14.65 -12.20
C ASP A 164 -9.89 -14.61 -12.41
N PRO A 165 -9.17 -15.75 -12.21
CA PRO A 165 -7.71 -15.80 -12.34
C PRO A 165 -7.17 -15.36 -13.72
N GLU A 166 -7.97 -15.47 -14.79
CA GLU A 166 -7.58 -15.07 -16.15
C GLU A 166 -8.11 -13.66 -16.51
N GLY A 167 -8.89 -13.06 -15.62
CA GLY A 167 -9.57 -11.78 -15.84
C GLY A 167 -8.62 -10.59 -15.80
N HIS A 168 -7.50 -10.68 -15.07
CA HIS A 168 -6.62 -9.55 -14.78
C HIS A 168 -5.15 -9.87 -15.00
N TRP A 169 -4.42 -8.87 -15.50
CA TRP A 169 -3.03 -9.01 -15.90
C TRP A 169 -2.03 -8.83 -14.76
N LEU A 170 -2.49 -8.38 -13.58
CA LEU A 170 -1.69 -8.27 -12.35
C LEU A 170 -2.40 -9.04 -11.23
N PRO A 171 -2.41 -10.38 -11.22
CA PRO A 171 -3.20 -11.15 -10.27
C PRO A 171 -2.59 -11.21 -8.85
N ARG A 172 -1.33 -10.79 -8.68
CA ARG A 172 -0.59 -10.97 -7.43
C ARG A 172 0.12 -9.70 -6.98
N LEU A 173 0.23 -9.56 -5.67
CA LEU A 173 1.01 -8.53 -5.00
C LEU A 173 1.95 -9.18 -3.99
N VAL A 174 3.25 -8.92 -4.06
CA VAL A 174 4.26 -9.51 -3.18
C VAL A 174 4.95 -8.40 -2.40
N ILE A 175 5.19 -8.64 -1.11
CA ILE A 175 5.94 -7.73 -0.24
C ILE A 175 7.12 -8.51 0.36
N GLU A 176 8.35 -8.16 -0.02
CA GLU A 176 9.59 -8.85 0.38
C GLU A 176 10.81 -7.93 0.54
#